data_AF-A0A965P940-F1
#
_entry.id   AF-A0A965P940-F1
#
_cell.length_a   1.000
_cell.length_b   1.000
_cell.length_c   1.000
_cell.angle_alpha   90.00
_cell.angle_beta   90.00
_cell.angle_gamma   90.00
#
_symmetry.space_group_name_H-M   'P 1'
#
loop_
_entity.id
_entity.type
_entity.pdbx_description
1 polymer ?
#
loop_
_entity_poly.entity_id
_entity_poly.type
_entity_poly.pdbx_seq_one_letter_code
_entity_poly.pdbx_strand_id
1 'polypeptide(L)'
;MLEETRQEAPKDRWGRYLVTTPDGKQRGYTRVTTIAKTCSEEGALKQWANRMVVTGLINRSDLLAQASTKLDDKSALNKICEEAITAGGGSHRANLGTALHSITEQVDLGKKPAILPGLQPDIDAYVSTLRKYDVHILPDYIESVVIHDGKEYAGTLDRIVEVDGRMYIADLKTGTNLSYSWREIAIQLAAYANAEHIYNYQTQVRSSLPTVDKDRGIVFHLPAGEGRCELHWVDLNAGLEGLDLAFTVRAWRKRNNLTEQFEEGKIIKMPVVEVAETPYLQLRKGWLTARIIAMPSEAQMLLKATWPDGVPKISECTNDQLDQVIEVLQSIEAMHNVQFFMPDPTKPPKPRKTAKPKVIK
;
A
#
# COMPACT_ATOMS: atom_id res chain seq x y z
N MET A 1 -32.39 -24.11 -28.18
CA MET A 1 -31.00 -23.69 -28.42
C MET A 1 -30.62 -22.41 -27.66
N LEU A 2 -31.56 -21.49 -27.36
CA LEU A 2 -31.31 -20.24 -26.60
C LEU A 2 -31.44 -20.36 -25.06
N GLU A 3 -31.59 -21.57 -24.52
CA GLU A 3 -32.02 -21.82 -23.13
C GLU A 3 -30.99 -22.56 -22.26
N GLU A 4 -29.78 -22.81 -22.76
CA GLU A 4 -28.69 -23.20 -21.86
C GLU A 4 -28.38 -21.99 -20.98
N THR A 5 -28.88 -22.08 -19.75
CA THR A 5 -28.75 -21.07 -18.69
C THR A 5 -27.42 -20.34 -18.79
N ARG A 6 -27.50 -19.03 -19.10
CA ARG A 6 -26.38 -18.09 -19.14
C ARG A 6 -25.79 -17.98 -17.73
N GLN A 7 -25.00 -18.98 -17.34
CA GLN A 7 -24.26 -18.95 -16.09
C GLN A 7 -23.27 -17.78 -16.14
N GLU A 8 -22.86 -17.28 -14.97
CA GLU A 8 -21.80 -16.29 -14.93
C GLU A 8 -20.50 -16.93 -15.47
N ALA A 9 -19.83 -16.24 -16.39
CA ALA A 9 -18.57 -16.73 -16.95
C ALA A 9 -17.53 -16.96 -15.82
N PRO A 10 -16.73 -18.05 -15.88
CA PRO A 10 -15.81 -18.41 -14.83
C PRO A 10 -14.72 -17.36 -14.64
N LYS A 11 -14.35 -17.10 -13.38
CA LYS A 11 -13.36 -16.10 -13.00
C LYS A 11 -12.32 -16.70 -12.05
N ASP A 12 -11.10 -16.19 -12.11
CA ASP A 12 -10.04 -16.59 -11.20
C ASP A 12 -10.20 -15.96 -9.81
N ARG A 13 -9.32 -16.32 -8.87
CA ARG A 13 -9.36 -15.80 -7.48
C ARG A 13 -9.18 -14.28 -7.36
N TRP A 14 -8.71 -13.60 -8.42
CA TRP A 14 -8.57 -12.15 -8.49
C TRP A 14 -9.72 -11.51 -9.29
N GLY A 15 -10.72 -12.31 -9.68
CA GLY A 15 -11.87 -11.89 -10.43
C GLY A 15 -11.64 -11.73 -11.94
N ARG A 16 -10.50 -12.11 -12.50
CA ARG A 16 -10.28 -12.03 -13.97
C ARG A 16 -11.04 -13.16 -14.68
N TYR A 17 -11.53 -12.93 -15.89
CA TYR A 17 -12.19 -13.98 -16.68
C TYR A 17 -11.20 -15.09 -16.99
N LEU A 18 -11.61 -16.35 -16.81
CA LEU A 18 -10.82 -17.50 -17.23
C LEU A 18 -11.11 -17.77 -18.71
N VAL A 19 -10.09 -17.58 -19.54
CA VAL A 19 -10.16 -17.79 -20.98
C VAL A 19 -9.18 -18.89 -21.37
N THR A 20 -9.66 -19.91 -22.08
CA THR A 20 -8.77 -20.89 -22.72
C THR A 20 -8.20 -20.28 -23.99
N THR A 21 -6.90 -19.99 -24.00
CA THR A 21 -6.17 -19.41 -25.15
C THR A 21 -5.95 -20.44 -26.26
N PRO A 22 -5.64 -20.02 -27.50
CA PRO A 22 -5.44 -20.95 -28.63
C PRO A 22 -4.32 -21.98 -28.42
N ASP A 23 -3.39 -21.73 -27.50
CA ASP A 23 -2.35 -22.69 -27.05
C ASP A 23 -2.88 -23.74 -26.05
N GLY A 24 -4.19 -23.77 -25.78
CA GLY A 24 -4.86 -24.70 -24.88
C GLY A 24 -4.74 -24.36 -23.39
N LYS A 25 -4.06 -23.26 -23.02
CA LYS A 25 -3.87 -22.88 -21.62
C LYS A 25 -4.99 -21.98 -21.13
N GLN A 26 -5.36 -22.09 -19.85
CA GLN A 26 -6.24 -21.11 -19.23
C GLN A 26 -5.43 -19.91 -18.73
N ARG A 27 -5.88 -18.71 -19.09
CA ARG A 27 -5.29 -17.44 -18.64
C ARG A 27 -6.37 -16.52 -18.06
N GLY A 28 -5.96 -15.70 -17.11
CA GLY A 28 -6.84 -14.72 -16.46
C GLY A 28 -6.85 -13.39 -17.24
N TYR A 29 -7.95 -13.12 -17.94
CA TYR A 29 -8.16 -11.90 -18.72
C TYR A 29 -8.77 -10.80 -17.85
N THR A 30 -8.14 -9.63 -17.83
CA THR A 30 -8.55 -8.54 -16.94
C THR A 30 -9.95 -8.05 -17.33
N ARG A 31 -10.83 -7.82 -16.36
CA ARG A 31 -12.17 -7.26 -16.63
C ARG A 31 -12.04 -5.87 -17.27
N VAL A 32 -12.82 -5.60 -18.31
CA VAL A 32 -12.91 -4.26 -18.93
C VAL A 32 -13.23 -3.19 -17.89
N THR A 33 -14.18 -3.45 -16.99
CA THR A 33 -14.54 -2.50 -15.92
C THR A 33 -13.39 -2.23 -14.94
N THR A 34 -12.51 -3.21 -14.71
CA THR A 34 -11.29 -3.01 -13.90
C THR A 34 -10.27 -2.15 -14.64
N ILE A 35 -10.17 -2.27 -15.97
CA ILE A 35 -9.28 -1.44 -16.78
C ILE A 35 -9.82 0.00 -16.83
N ALA A 36 -11.12 0.18 -17.13
CA ALA A 36 -11.78 1.47 -17.22
C ALA A 36 -11.63 2.33 -15.96
N LYS A 37 -11.68 1.71 -14.79
CA LYS A 37 -11.49 2.38 -13.49
C LYS A 37 -10.05 2.78 -13.16
N THR A 38 -9.07 2.39 -13.98
CA THR A 38 -7.64 2.60 -13.66
C THR A 38 -7.31 4.07 -13.41
N CYS A 39 -7.91 4.95 -14.21
CA CYS A 39 -7.68 6.38 -14.22
C CYS A 39 -8.66 7.17 -13.33
N SER A 40 -9.55 6.47 -12.61
CA SER A 40 -10.58 7.09 -11.79
C SER A 40 -10.05 7.55 -10.43
N GLU A 41 -10.59 8.66 -9.93
CA GLU A 41 -10.41 9.13 -8.57
C GLU A 41 -11.57 8.58 -7.72
N GLU A 42 -11.25 7.73 -6.74
CA GLU A 42 -12.25 7.05 -5.91
C GLU A 42 -12.34 7.62 -4.49
N GLY A 43 -11.60 8.68 -4.16
CA GLY A 43 -11.50 9.22 -2.81
C GLY A 43 -12.84 9.65 -2.25
N ALA A 44 -13.65 10.36 -3.05
CA ALA A 44 -14.99 10.76 -2.64
C ALA A 44 -15.92 9.56 -2.36
N LEU A 45 -15.84 8.51 -3.19
CA LEU A 45 -16.64 7.29 -3.03
C LEU A 45 -16.22 6.51 -1.77
N LYS A 46 -14.91 6.44 -1.48
CA LYS A 46 -14.39 5.81 -0.26
C LYS A 46 -14.82 6.56 0.99
N GLN A 47 -14.78 7.89 0.98
CA GLN A 47 -15.30 8.69 2.09
C GLN A 47 -16.79 8.49 2.29
N TRP A 48 -17.57 8.38 1.22
CA TRP A 48 -18.99 8.04 1.30
C TRP A 48 -19.21 6.65 1.90
N ALA A 49 -18.49 5.63 1.45
CA ALA A 49 -18.57 4.28 2.00
C ALA A 49 -18.24 4.25 3.49
N ASN A 50 -17.22 4.99 3.94
CA ASN A 50 -16.88 5.11 5.36
C ASN A 50 -18.02 5.72 6.18
N ARG A 51 -18.71 6.75 5.65
CA ARG A 51 -19.90 7.32 6.30
C ARG A 51 -21.03 6.29 6.41
N MET A 52 -21.23 5.46 5.38
CA MET A 52 -22.22 4.38 5.41
C MET A 52 -21.86 3.30 6.44
N VAL A 53 -20.59 2.93 6.58
CA VAL A 53 -20.12 2.00 7.64
C VAL A 53 -20.49 2.56 9.02
N VAL A 54 -20.12 3.81 9.32
CA VAL A 54 -20.42 4.43 10.62
C VAL A 54 -21.94 4.46 10.87
N THR A 55 -22.72 4.85 9.87
CA THR A 55 -24.19 4.89 9.96
C THR A 55 -24.78 3.49 10.19
N GLY A 56 -24.31 2.49 9.46
CA GLY A 56 -24.77 1.12 9.58
C GLY A 56 -24.46 0.49 10.93
N LEU A 57 -23.26 0.75 11.48
CA LEU A 57 -22.87 0.25 12.80
C LEU A 57 -23.73 0.83 13.94
N ILE A 58 -24.16 2.09 13.83
CA ILE A 58 -25.12 2.68 14.79
C ILE A 58 -26.45 1.92 14.77
N ASN A 59 -26.90 1.49 13.59
CA ASN A 59 -28.18 0.80 13.40
C ASN A 59 -28.09 -0.72 13.62
N ARG A 60 -26.89 -1.28 13.73
CA ARG A 60 -26.61 -2.73 13.88
C ARG A 60 -25.57 -2.95 14.99
N SER A 61 -26.00 -2.84 16.24
CA SER A 61 -25.14 -3.05 17.42
C SER A 61 -24.53 -4.46 17.49
N ASP A 62 -25.17 -5.45 16.85
CA ASP A 62 -24.63 -6.80 16.70
C ASP A 62 -23.35 -6.82 15.84
N LEU A 63 -23.24 -5.97 14.80
CA LEU A 63 -22.02 -5.87 13.99
C LEU A 63 -20.85 -5.32 14.80
N LEU A 64 -21.12 -4.37 15.70
CA LEU A 64 -20.12 -3.84 16.63
C LEU A 64 -19.65 -4.93 17.60
N ALA A 65 -20.57 -5.72 18.16
CA ALA A 65 -20.23 -6.85 19.02
C ALA A 65 -19.37 -7.90 18.28
N GLN A 66 -19.74 -8.23 17.04
CA GLN A 66 -18.93 -9.14 16.21
C GLN A 66 -17.52 -8.58 15.96
N ALA A 67 -17.41 -7.30 15.59
CA ALA A 67 -16.13 -6.64 15.33
C ALA A 67 -15.20 -6.66 16.55
N SER A 68 -15.77 -6.52 17.76
CA SER A 68 -15.00 -6.52 19.01
C SER A 68 -14.20 -7.81 19.27
N THR A 69 -14.62 -8.92 18.67
CA THR A 69 -13.96 -10.23 18.81
C THR A 69 -13.02 -10.58 17.65
N LYS A 70 -12.93 -9.72 16.62
CA LYS A 70 -12.27 -10.01 15.34
C LYS A 70 -11.35 -8.89 14.86
N LEU A 71 -10.83 -8.07 15.77
CA LEU A 71 -10.04 -6.88 15.43
C LEU A 71 -8.77 -7.19 14.61
N ASP A 72 -8.17 -8.37 14.82
CA ASP A 72 -6.98 -8.81 14.07
C ASP A 72 -7.32 -9.58 12.78
N ASP A 73 -8.59 -9.96 12.57
CA ASP A 73 -9.06 -10.64 11.37
C ASP A 73 -9.58 -9.64 10.34
N LYS A 74 -8.66 -9.21 9.46
CA LYS A 74 -8.96 -8.28 8.36
C LYS A 74 -10.08 -8.76 7.45
N SER A 75 -10.19 -10.08 7.21
CA SER A 75 -11.22 -10.63 6.32
C SER A 75 -12.59 -10.53 6.96
N ALA A 76 -12.69 -10.87 8.24
CA ALA A 76 -13.94 -10.73 8.97
C ALA A 76 -14.36 -9.27 9.13
N LEU A 77 -13.42 -8.36 9.42
CA LEU A 77 -13.72 -6.92 9.50
C LEU A 77 -14.22 -6.37 8.16
N ASN A 78 -13.63 -6.78 7.03
CA ASN A 78 -14.10 -6.37 5.72
C ASN A 78 -15.57 -6.79 5.48
N LYS A 79 -15.94 -8.02 5.84
CA LYS A 79 -17.34 -8.50 5.73
C LYS A 79 -18.29 -7.69 6.63
N ILE A 80 -17.88 -7.40 7.86
CA ILE A 80 -18.67 -6.56 8.78
C ILE A 80 -18.87 -5.16 8.20
N CYS A 81 -17.85 -4.56 7.60
CA CYS A 81 -17.97 -3.28 6.91
C CYS A 81 -18.94 -3.34 5.72
N GLU A 82 -18.93 -4.41 4.91
CA GLU A 82 -19.87 -4.61 3.81
C GLU A 82 -21.33 -4.71 4.30
N GLU A 83 -21.56 -5.45 5.38
CA GLU A 83 -22.87 -5.54 6.03
C GLU A 83 -23.31 -4.17 6.60
N ALA A 84 -22.38 -3.44 7.22
CA ALA A 84 -22.64 -2.10 7.73
C ALA A 84 -22.98 -1.10 6.61
N ILE A 85 -22.26 -1.12 5.48
CA ILE A 85 -22.60 -0.28 4.30
C ILE A 85 -24.03 -0.57 3.84
N THR A 86 -24.41 -1.84 3.79
CA THR A 86 -25.77 -2.27 3.42
C THR A 86 -26.81 -1.73 4.41
N ALA A 87 -26.56 -1.90 5.71
CA ALA A 87 -27.43 -1.37 6.78
C ALA A 87 -27.51 0.17 6.79
N GLY A 88 -26.45 0.85 6.36
CA GLY A 88 -26.40 2.30 6.16
C GLY A 88 -27.18 2.79 4.93
N GLY A 89 -27.78 1.89 4.15
CA GLY A 89 -28.54 2.21 2.94
C GLY A 89 -27.70 2.32 1.67
N GLY A 90 -26.40 2.00 1.73
CA GLY A 90 -25.49 2.13 0.59
C GLY A 90 -25.80 1.18 -0.57
N SER A 91 -26.44 0.04 -0.30
CA SER A 91 -26.65 -1.03 -1.29
C SER A 91 -28.04 -1.02 -1.95
N HIS A 92 -29.02 -0.28 -1.41
CA HIS A 92 -30.42 -0.38 -1.87
C HIS A 92 -30.58 0.00 -3.35
N ARG A 93 -30.03 1.15 -3.77
CA ARG A 93 -30.09 1.60 -5.17
C ARG A 93 -29.28 0.71 -6.10
N ALA A 94 -28.14 0.20 -5.66
CA ALA A 94 -27.34 -0.72 -6.45
C ALA A 94 -28.11 -2.02 -6.74
N ASN A 95 -28.76 -2.60 -5.72
CA ASN A 95 -29.57 -3.81 -5.87
C ASN A 95 -30.77 -3.59 -6.80
N LEU A 96 -31.44 -2.44 -6.68
CA LEU A 96 -32.56 -2.09 -7.58
C LEU A 96 -32.08 -1.93 -9.02
N GLY A 97 -30.91 -1.30 -9.21
CA GLY A 97 -30.28 -1.15 -10.52
C GLY A 97 -29.93 -2.50 -11.16
N THR A 98 -29.39 -3.45 -10.41
CA THR A 98 -29.14 -4.82 -10.89
C THR A 98 -30.43 -5.53 -11.30
N ALA A 99 -31.49 -5.41 -10.50
CA ALA A 99 -32.78 -6.00 -10.84
C ALA A 99 -33.37 -5.40 -12.13
N LEU A 100 -33.33 -4.07 -12.28
CA LEU A 100 -33.79 -3.40 -13.50
C LEU A 100 -33.02 -3.87 -14.73
N HIS A 101 -31.70 -4.02 -14.61
CA HIS A 101 -30.87 -4.53 -15.69
C HIS A 101 -31.35 -5.91 -16.16
N SER A 102 -31.48 -6.87 -15.24
CA SER A 102 -32.00 -8.22 -15.55
C SER A 102 -33.45 -8.25 -16.04
N ILE A 103 -34.30 -7.31 -15.63
CA ILE A 103 -35.68 -7.20 -16.15
C ILE A 103 -35.64 -6.72 -17.60
N THR A 104 -34.87 -5.68 -17.91
CA THR A 104 -34.76 -5.19 -19.30
C THR A 104 -34.18 -6.27 -20.20
N GLU A 105 -33.16 -7.01 -19.76
CA GLU A 105 -32.62 -8.15 -20.53
C GLU A 105 -33.73 -9.12 -20.93
N GLN A 106 -34.56 -9.53 -19.97
CA GLN A 106 -35.66 -10.45 -20.23
C GLN A 106 -36.70 -9.87 -21.19
N VAL A 107 -37.06 -8.59 -21.03
CA VAL A 107 -37.98 -7.89 -21.93
C VAL A 107 -37.46 -7.92 -23.37
N ASP A 108 -36.16 -7.66 -23.57
CA ASP A 108 -35.57 -7.60 -24.92
C ASP A 108 -35.34 -8.97 -25.55
N LEU A 109 -35.30 -10.02 -24.74
CA LEU A 109 -35.43 -11.41 -25.20
C LEU A 109 -36.89 -11.79 -25.53
N GLY A 110 -37.84 -10.85 -25.47
CA GLY A 110 -39.26 -11.09 -25.70
C GLY A 110 -39.97 -11.83 -24.56
N LYS A 111 -39.32 -11.98 -23.40
CA LYS A 111 -39.90 -12.61 -22.22
C LYS A 111 -40.82 -11.63 -21.48
N LYS A 112 -41.65 -12.17 -20.59
CA LYS A 112 -42.56 -11.41 -19.73
C LYS A 112 -42.14 -11.59 -18.26
N PRO A 113 -41.06 -10.91 -17.80
CA PRO A 113 -40.62 -11.03 -16.41
C PRO A 113 -41.68 -10.50 -15.45
N ALA A 114 -41.69 -11.02 -14.23
CA ALA A 114 -42.46 -10.41 -13.15
C ALA A 114 -41.84 -9.07 -12.77
N ILE A 115 -42.62 -7.98 -12.90
CA ILE A 115 -42.18 -6.63 -12.57
C ILE A 115 -42.79 -6.25 -11.22
N LEU A 116 -41.94 -5.90 -10.25
CA LEU A 116 -42.42 -5.49 -8.93
C LEU A 116 -43.14 -4.12 -9.00
N PRO A 117 -44.15 -3.89 -8.13
CA PRO A 117 -44.78 -2.59 -8.01
C PRO A 117 -43.73 -1.49 -7.78
N GLY A 118 -43.83 -0.39 -8.54
CA GLY A 118 -42.88 0.72 -8.51
C GLY A 118 -41.83 0.71 -9.63
N LEU A 119 -41.54 -0.45 -10.24
CA LEU A 119 -40.58 -0.55 -11.36
C LEU A 119 -41.25 -0.50 -12.75
N GLN A 120 -42.57 -0.67 -12.82
CA GLN A 120 -43.29 -0.61 -14.10
C GLN A 120 -43.06 0.70 -14.87
N PRO A 121 -43.06 1.89 -14.23
CA PRO A 121 -42.76 3.15 -14.94
C PRO A 121 -41.35 3.17 -15.56
N ASP A 122 -40.35 2.55 -14.93
CA ASP A 122 -39.00 2.46 -15.49
C ASP A 122 -38.99 1.60 -16.76
N ILE A 123 -39.66 0.44 -16.73
CA ILE A 123 -39.75 -0.45 -17.89
C ILE A 123 -40.54 0.19 -19.02
N ASP A 124 -41.64 0.88 -18.71
CA ASP A 124 -42.43 1.61 -19.70
C ASP A 124 -41.62 2.75 -20.34
N ALA A 125 -40.85 3.49 -19.55
CA ALA A 125 -39.95 4.52 -20.04
C ALA A 125 -38.85 3.93 -20.94
N TYR A 126 -38.25 2.81 -20.53
CA TYR A 126 -37.27 2.10 -21.34
C TYR A 126 -37.84 1.68 -22.70
N VAL A 127 -38.95 0.94 -22.71
CA VAL A 127 -39.58 0.42 -23.94
C VAL A 127 -40.07 1.56 -24.84
N SER A 128 -40.67 2.60 -24.27
CA SER A 128 -41.15 3.75 -25.05
C SER A 128 -40.01 4.56 -25.66
N THR A 129 -38.89 4.74 -24.96
CA THR A 129 -37.69 5.39 -25.49
C THR A 129 -37.08 4.59 -26.64
N LEU A 130 -36.90 3.28 -26.51
CA LEU A 130 -36.39 2.46 -27.61
C LEU A 130 -37.27 2.54 -28.86
N ARG A 131 -38.60 2.47 -28.68
CA ARG A 131 -39.56 2.64 -29.79
C ARG A 131 -39.50 4.02 -30.43
N LYS A 132 -39.38 5.07 -29.61
CA LYS A 132 -39.33 6.47 -30.10
C LYS A 132 -38.13 6.72 -31.00
N TYR A 133 -36.99 6.11 -30.69
CA TYR A 133 -35.73 6.29 -31.42
C TYR A 133 -35.41 5.13 -32.38
N ASP A 134 -36.37 4.24 -32.63
CA ASP A 134 -36.24 3.07 -33.49
C ASP A 134 -34.98 2.23 -33.20
N VAL A 135 -34.73 1.98 -31.91
CA VAL A 135 -33.58 1.18 -31.47
C VAL A 135 -33.99 -0.30 -31.47
N HIS A 136 -33.38 -1.08 -32.36
CA HIS A 136 -33.61 -2.51 -32.46
C HIS A 136 -32.57 -3.29 -31.64
N ILE A 137 -33.00 -4.01 -30.62
CA ILE A 137 -32.10 -4.88 -29.86
C ILE A 137 -31.81 -6.15 -30.68
N LEU A 138 -30.54 -6.57 -30.74
CA LEU A 138 -30.14 -7.84 -31.37
C LEU A 138 -30.03 -8.94 -30.31
N PRO A 139 -31.02 -9.86 -30.19
CA PRO A 139 -31.11 -10.78 -29.05
C PRO A 139 -29.95 -11.75 -28.92
N ASP A 140 -29.34 -12.12 -30.05
CA ASP A 140 -28.20 -13.05 -30.12
C ASP A 140 -26.94 -12.51 -29.44
N TYR A 141 -26.85 -11.19 -29.23
CA TYR A 141 -25.67 -10.54 -28.64
C TYR A 141 -25.89 -10.06 -27.20
N ILE A 142 -27.09 -10.21 -26.64
CA ILE A 142 -27.36 -9.79 -25.26
C ILE A 142 -26.52 -10.60 -24.27
N GLU A 143 -25.89 -9.94 -23.29
CA GLU A 143 -25.04 -10.55 -22.25
C GLU A 143 -23.90 -11.43 -22.82
N SER A 144 -23.33 -11.01 -23.96
CA SER A 144 -22.23 -11.74 -24.60
C SER A 144 -20.88 -11.41 -23.97
N VAL A 145 -20.09 -12.46 -23.67
CA VAL A 145 -18.70 -12.28 -23.25
C VAL A 145 -17.85 -11.94 -24.46
N VAL A 146 -17.16 -10.81 -24.42
CA VAL A 146 -16.20 -10.38 -25.44
C VAL A 146 -14.78 -10.40 -24.88
N ILE A 147 -13.81 -10.74 -25.73
CA ILE A 147 -12.39 -10.83 -25.38
C ILE A 147 -11.51 -10.14 -26.41
N HIS A 148 -10.35 -9.68 -25.95
CA HIS A 148 -9.24 -9.27 -26.81
C HIS A 148 -7.99 -10.02 -26.33
N ASP A 149 -7.54 -10.99 -27.13
CA ASP A 149 -6.45 -11.89 -26.79
C ASP A 149 -5.12 -11.11 -26.72
N GLY A 150 -4.87 -10.21 -27.67
CA GLY A 150 -3.64 -9.39 -27.70
C GLY A 150 -3.45 -8.45 -26.51
N LYS A 151 -4.54 -7.92 -25.94
CA LYS A 151 -4.52 -7.04 -24.75
C LYS A 151 -4.92 -7.76 -23.45
N GLU A 152 -5.17 -9.08 -23.51
CA GLU A 152 -5.60 -9.97 -22.42
C GLU A 152 -6.70 -9.37 -21.51
N TYR A 153 -7.75 -8.83 -22.14
CA TYR A 153 -8.95 -8.34 -21.43
C TYR A 153 -10.22 -9.05 -21.89
N ALA A 154 -11.21 -9.04 -21.00
CA ALA A 154 -12.53 -9.60 -21.25
C ALA A 154 -13.62 -8.81 -20.53
N GLY A 155 -14.84 -8.88 -21.01
CA GLY A 155 -16.01 -8.37 -20.30
C GLY A 155 -17.29 -8.89 -20.90
N THR A 156 -18.38 -8.76 -20.16
CA THR A 156 -19.72 -9.05 -20.67
C THR A 156 -20.30 -7.72 -21.14
N LEU A 157 -20.66 -7.64 -22.42
CA LEU A 157 -21.42 -6.50 -22.94
C LEU A 157 -22.89 -6.70 -22.63
N ASP A 158 -23.62 -5.62 -22.37
CA ASP A 158 -25.06 -5.71 -22.14
C ASP A 158 -25.74 -6.06 -23.47
N ARG A 159 -25.53 -5.22 -24.50
CA ARG A 159 -26.30 -5.25 -25.76
C ARG A 159 -25.47 -4.83 -26.97
N ILE A 160 -25.80 -5.43 -28.11
CA ILE A 160 -25.58 -4.82 -29.43
C ILE A 160 -26.95 -4.44 -29.98
N VAL A 161 -27.05 -3.23 -30.53
CA VAL A 161 -28.30 -2.68 -31.03
C VAL A 161 -28.11 -2.11 -32.43
N GLU A 162 -29.16 -2.13 -33.23
CA GLU A 162 -29.20 -1.49 -34.54
C GLU A 162 -30.01 -0.19 -34.47
N VAL A 163 -29.46 0.88 -35.04
CA VAL A 163 -30.12 2.16 -35.27
C VAL A 163 -29.76 2.61 -36.69
N ASP A 164 -30.77 2.92 -37.50
CA ASP A 164 -30.59 3.37 -38.90
C ASP A 164 -29.66 2.44 -39.73
N GLY A 165 -29.78 1.12 -39.55
CA GLY A 165 -28.99 0.12 -40.28
C GLY A 165 -27.53 -0.01 -39.85
N ARG A 166 -27.13 0.62 -38.73
CA ARG A 166 -25.79 0.50 -38.14
C ARG A 166 -25.86 -0.14 -36.76
N MET A 167 -24.92 -1.04 -36.47
CA MET A 167 -24.81 -1.69 -35.18
C MET A 167 -23.93 -0.91 -34.20
N TYR A 168 -24.37 -0.80 -32.95
CA TYR A 168 -23.69 -0.08 -31.88
C TYR A 168 -23.57 -0.97 -30.64
N ILE A 169 -22.46 -0.83 -29.91
CA ILE A 169 -22.41 -1.32 -28.52
C ILE A 169 -23.30 -0.41 -27.67
N ALA A 170 -24.18 -1.02 -26.88
CA ALA A 170 -25.02 -0.31 -25.93
C ALA A 170 -24.88 -0.87 -24.50
N ASP A 171 -24.93 0.01 -23.51
CA ASP A 171 -24.84 -0.33 -22.09
C ASP A 171 -25.91 0.43 -21.28
N LEU A 172 -26.57 -0.28 -20.36
CA LEU A 172 -27.62 0.24 -19.50
C LEU A 172 -27.05 0.73 -18.17
N LYS A 173 -27.24 2.01 -17.88
CA LYS A 173 -26.82 2.62 -16.61
C LYS A 173 -28.02 3.06 -15.78
N THR A 174 -28.05 2.58 -14.52
CA THR A 174 -29.18 2.79 -13.60
C THR A 174 -28.90 3.78 -12.46
N GLY A 175 -27.72 4.40 -12.44
CA GLY A 175 -27.39 5.43 -11.47
C GLY A 175 -28.11 6.75 -11.78
N THR A 176 -28.60 7.45 -10.75
CA THR A 176 -29.30 8.75 -10.90
C THR A 176 -28.49 9.80 -11.69
N ASN A 177 -27.17 9.82 -11.52
CA ASN A 177 -26.28 10.77 -12.19
C ASN A 177 -25.02 10.06 -12.72
N LEU A 178 -24.72 10.27 -14.00
CA LEU A 178 -23.58 9.67 -14.70
C LEU A 178 -22.40 10.63 -14.89
N SER A 179 -22.50 11.89 -14.44
CA SER A 179 -21.51 12.95 -14.69
C SER A 179 -20.07 12.56 -14.36
N TYR A 180 -19.87 11.77 -13.31
CA TYR A 180 -18.55 11.32 -12.86
C TYR A 180 -18.09 10.02 -13.55
N SER A 181 -19.01 9.27 -14.15
CA SER A 181 -18.76 7.93 -14.71
C SER A 181 -18.54 7.95 -16.23
N TRP A 182 -18.86 9.05 -16.92
CA TRP A 182 -18.75 9.12 -18.40
C TRP A 182 -17.40 8.69 -18.95
N ARG A 183 -16.29 9.03 -18.28
CA ARG A 183 -14.94 8.60 -18.69
C ARG A 183 -14.79 7.08 -18.64
N GLU A 184 -15.23 6.45 -17.54
CA GLU A 184 -15.18 4.99 -17.39
C GLU A 184 -16.08 4.30 -18.42
N ILE A 185 -17.27 4.86 -18.65
CA ILE A 185 -18.25 4.33 -19.60
C ILE A 185 -17.71 4.38 -21.03
N ALA A 186 -17.11 5.50 -21.44
CA ALA A 186 -16.49 5.64 -22.75
C ALA A 186 -15.38 4.61 -22.96
N ILE A 187 -14.51 4.42 -21.97
CA ILE A 187 -13.44 3.41 -22.02
C ILE A 187 -14.04 1.99 -22.12
N GLN A 188 -15.09 1.71 -21.33
CA GLN A 188 -15.76 0.40 -21.34
C GLN A 188 -16.35 0.09 -22.71
N LEU A 189 -17.14 1.00 -23.28
CA LEU A 189 -17.77 0.82 -24.59
C LEU A 189 -16.73 0.72 -25.71
N ALA A 190 -15.67 1.53 -25.66
CA ALA A 190 -14.59 1.48 -26.65
C ALA A 190 -13.83 0.15 -26.60
N ALA A 191 -13.61 -0.40 -25.40
CA ALA A 191 -13.02 -1.74 -25.24
C ALA A 191 -13.93 -2.83 -25.82
N TYR A 192 -15.25 -2.75 -25.62
CA TYR A 192 -16.18 -3.71 -26.21
C TYR A 192 -16.25 -3.62 -27.73
N ALA A 193 -16.30 -2.40 -28.30
CA ALA A 193 -16.31 -2.19 -29.74
C ALA A 193 -14.99 -2.60 -30.44
N ASN A 194 -13.88 -2.65 -29.68
CA ASN A 194 -12.58 -3.10 -30.16
C ASN A 194 -12.17 -4.49 -29.64
N ALA A 195 -13.10 -5.25 -29.08
CA ALA A 195 -12.87 -6.65 -28.79
C ALA A 195 -12.71 -7.45 -30.10
N GLU A 196 -11.93 -8.53 -30.06
CA GLU A 196 -11.64 -9.35 -31.23
C GLU A 196 -12.70 -10.44 -31.43
N HIS A 197 -13.20 -10.98 -30.31
CA HIS A 197 -14.07 -12.15 -30.32
C HIS A 197 -15.21 -12.03 -29.34
N ILE A 198 -16.35 -12.61 -29.71
CA ILE A 198 -17.33 -13.12 -28.75
C ILE A 198 -16.85 -14.51 -28.33
N TYR A 199 -16.75 -14.73 -27.02
CA TYR A 199 -16.20 -15.94 -26.42
C TYR A 199 -17.30 -16.74 -25.72
N ASN A 200 -17.54 -17.95 -26.21
CA ASN A 200 -18.35 -18.91 -25.48
C ASN A 200 -17.44 -19.68 -24.51
N TYR A 201 -17.54 -19.38 -23.22
CA TYR A 201 -16.68 -19.99 -22.19
C TYR A 201 -17.02 -21.46 -21.89
N GLN A 202 -18.22 -21.94 -22.26
CA GLN A 202 -18.63 -23.33 -22.08
C GLN A 202 -18.03 -24.21 -23.18
N THR A 203 -18.10 -23.76 -24.44
CA THR A 203 -17.60 -24.50 -25.61
C THR A 203 -16.18 -24.10 -26.00
N GLN A 204 -15.64 -23.04 -25.40
CA GLN A 204 -14.34 -22.43 -25.70
C GLN A 204 -14.22 -21.87 -27.13
N VAL A 205 -15.35 -21.72 -27.82
CA VAL A 205 -15.42 -21.20 -29.19
C VAL A 205 -15.27 -19.69 -29.18
N ARG A 206 -14.47 -19.18 -30.13
CA ARG A 206 -14.36 -17.76 -30.48
C ARG A 206 -15.11 -17.52 -31.78
N SER A 207 -16.13 -16.68 -31.74
CA SER A 207 -16.74 -16.12 -32.94
C SER A 207 -16.27 -14.69 -33.13
N SER A 208 -16.19 -14.23 -34.38
CA SER A 208 -15.87 -12.83 -34.66
C SER A 208 -16.95 -11.92 -34.08
N LEU A 209 -16.52 -10.79 -33.50
CA LEU A 209 -17.45 -9.71 -33.18
C LEU A 209 -18.11 -9.23 -34.48
N PRO A 210 -19.44 -8.98 -34.51
CA PRO A 210 -20.07 -8.35 -35.66
C PRO A 210 -19.50 -6.95 -35.93
N THR A 211 -19.66 -6.46 -37.15
CA THR A 211 -19.22 -5.11 -37.52
C THR A 211 -20.06 -4.06 -36.80
N VAL A 212 -19.56 -3.57 -35.67
CA VAL A 212 -20.14 -2.45 -34.92
C VAL A 212 -19.43 -1.13 -35.25
N ASP A 213 -20.13 -0.03 -35.07
CA ASP A 213 -19.57 1.32 -35.15
C ASP A 213 -18.49 1.50 -34.07
N LYS A 214 -17.35 2.06 -34.49
CA LYS A 214 -16.18 2.26 -33.63
C LYS A 214 -15.97 3.72 -33.21
N ASP A 215 -16.77 4.63 -33.75
CA ASP A 215 -16.73 6.05 -33.41
C ASP A 215 -17.73 6.38 -32.29
N ARG A 216 -18.85 5.66 -32.24
CA ARG A 216 -19.94 5.92 -31.30
C ARG A 216 -20.47 4.66 -30.63
N GLY A 217 -20.85 4.79 -29.37
CA GLY A 217 -21.66 3.82 -28.62
C GLY A 217 -22.88 4.49 -28.02
N ILE A 218 -23.79 3.70 -27.46
CA ILE A 218 -25.03 4.21 -26.87
C ILE A 218 -25.12 3.85 -25.39
N VAL A 219 -25.47 4.82 -24.56
CA VAL A 219 -25.84 4.56 -23.15
C VAL A 219 -27.33 4.72 -23.00
N PHE A 220 -27.96 3.71 -22.40
CA PHE A 220 -29.34 3.74 -21.96
C PHE A 220 -29.33 4.20 -20.50
N HIS A 221 -29.58 5.49 -20.25
CA HIS A 221 -29.66 6.01 -18.90
C HIS A 221 -31.07 5.79 -18.34
N LEU A 222 -31.22 4.77 -17.51
CA LEU A 222 -32.46 4.33 -16.87
C LEU A 222 -32.34 4.40 -15.34
N PRO A 223 -32.32 5.59 -14.74
CA PRO A 223 -32.10 5.72 -13.32
C PRO A 223 -33.24 5.09 -12.50
N ALA A 224 -32.86 4.23 -11.57
CA ALA A 224 -33.78 3.31 -10.92
C ALA A 224 -34.87 4.02 -10.09
N GLY A 225 -36.13 3.73 -10.36
CA GLY A 225 -37.29 4.27 -9.65
C GLY A 225 -37.69 5.69 -10.09
N GLU A 226 -37.13 6.22 -11.18
CA GLU A 226 -37.42 7.58 -11.65
C GLU A 226 -38.40 7.63 -12.83
N GLY A 227 -38.71 6.49 -13.46
CA GLY A 227 -39.69 6.40 -14.55
C GLY A 227 -39.28 7.17 -15.80
N ARG A 228 -37.96 7.29 -16.06
CA ARG A 228 -37.41 7.98 -17.24
C ARG A 228 -36.28 7.18 -17.87
N CYS A 229 -36.16 7.28 -19.20
CA CYS A 229 -35.08 6.67 -19.95
C CYS A 229 -34.56 7.65 -21.01
N GLU A 230 -33.25 7.90 -21.00
CA GLU A 230 -32.57 8.80 -21.94
C GLU A 230 -31.47 8.03 -22.70
N LEU A 231 -31.29 8.36 -23.98
CA LEU A 231 -30.23 7.78 -24.80
C LEU A 231 -29.10 8.80 -24.98
N HIS A 232 -27.87 8.38 -24.74
CA HIS A 232 -26.68 9.21 -24.95
C HIS A 232 -25.74 8.58 -25.95
N TRP A 233 -25.32 9.37 -26.95
CA TRP A 233 -24.16 9.03 -27.76
C TRP A 233 -22.88 9.19 -26.95
N VAL A 234 -22.02 8.19 -27.00
CA VAL A 234 -20.71 8.18 -26.36
C VAL A 234 -19.63 8.14 -27.43
N ASP A 235 -18.64 9.03 -27.31
CA ASP A 235 -17.47 9.07 -28.18
C ASP A 235 -16.51 7.92 -27.85
N LEU A 236 -16.40 6.95 -28.76
CA LEU A 236 -15.54 5.78 -28.58
C LEU A 236 -14.09 6.04 -28.97
N ASN A 237 -13.80 7.07 -29.76
CA ASN A 237 -12.43 7.48 -30.04
C ASN A 237 -11.80 8.05 -28.77
N ALA A 238 -12.51 8.93 -28.06
CA ALA A 238 -12.10 9.40 -26.73
C ALA A 238 -12.02 8.25 -25.71
N GLY A 239 -12.94 7.28 -25.79
CA GLY A 239 -12.89 6.06 -25.00
C GLY A 239 -11.64 5.20 -25.25
N LEU A 240 -11.21 5.09 -26.51
CA LEU A 240 -10.03 4.34 -26.91
C LEU A 240 -8.73 5.01 -26.43
N GLU A 241 -8.63 6.34 -26.52
CA GLU A 241 -7.54 7.11 -25.90
C GLU A 241 -7.45 6.84 -24.39
N GLY A 242 -8.59 6.85 -23.70
CA GLY A 242 -8.68 6.52 -22.28
C GLY A 242 -8.29 5.07 -21.97
N LEU A 243 -8.63 4.12 -22.86
CA LEU A 243 -8.26 2.72 -22.74
C LEU A 243 -6.74 2.54 -22.83
N ASP A 244 -6.10 3.18 -23.80
CA ASP A 244 -4.64 3.12 -23.95
C ASP A 244 -3.93 3.79 -22.78
N LEU A 245 -4.42 4.94 -22.29
CA LEU A 245 -3.93 5.57 -21.06
C LEU A 245 -4.05 4.62 -19.86
N ALA A 246 -5.18 3.91 -19.71
CA ALA A 246 -5.36 2.94 -18.64
C ALA A 246 -4.30 1.82 -18.72
N PHE A 247 -3.97 1.32 -19.91
CA PHE A 247 -2.87 0.37 -20.07
C PHE A 247 -1.51 0.96 -19.67
N THR A 248 -1.22 2.20 -20.06
CA THR A 248 0.01 2.90 -19.65
C THR A 248 0.12 3.02 -18.14
N VAL A 249 -0.94 3.46 -17.45
CA VAL A 249 -0.96 3.58 -15.98
C VAL A 249 -0.77 2.22 -15.32
N ARG A 250 -1.41 1.17 -15.84
CA ARG A 250 -1.24 -0.21 -15.33
C ARG A 250 0.20 -0.71 -15.51
N ALA A 251 0.83 -0.42 -16.65
CA ALA A 251 2.23 -0.75 -16.89
C ALA A 251 3.16 0.00 -15.93
N TRP A 252 2.90 1.30 -15.70
CA TRP A 252 3.64 2.11 -14.73
C TRP A 252 3.56 1.53 -13.31
N ARG A 253 2.36 1.16 -12.85
CA ARG A 253 2.14 0.56 -11.51
C ARG A 253 2.87 -0.76 -11.28
N LYS A 254 3.30 -1.46 -12.34
CA LYS A 254 4.10 -2.69 -12.24
C LYS A 254 5.59 -2.45 -12.06
N ARG A 255 6.08 -1.21 -12.19
CA ARG A 255 7.50 -0.89 -12.00
C ARG A 255 7.90 -1.07 -10.54
N ASN A 256 8.94 -1.86 -10.31
CA ASN A 256 9.54 -2.10 -8.99
C ASN A 256 11.01 -1.63 -8.92
N ASN A 257 11.54 -1.07 -10.01
CA ASN A 257 12.91 -0.60 -10.14
C ASN A 257 13.05 0.91 -9.91
N LEU A 258 12.32 1.45 -8.93
CA LEU A 258 12.25 2.89 -8.66
C LEU A 258 13.22 3.35 -7.56
N THR A 259 13.87 2.40 -6.90
CA THR A 259 14.73 2.66 -5.74
C THR A 259 16.01 1.85 -5.87
N GLU A 260 17.13 2.46 -5.53
CA GLU A 260 18.39 1.79 -5.26
C GLU A 260 18.78 2.14 -3.82
N GLN A 261 19.16 1.13 -3.04
CA GLN A 261 19.55 1.33 -1.65
C GLN A 261 21.03 1.71 -1.60
N PHE A 262 21.37 2.78 -0.88
CA PHE A 262 22.75 3.09 -0.56
C PHE A 262 23.37 1.97 0.29
N GLU A 263 24.70 1.79 0.18
CA GLU A 263 25.40 0.86 1.07
C GLU A 263 25.15 1.23 2.53
N GLU A 264 24.82 0.21 3.34
CA GLU A 264 24.62 0.40 4.76
C GLU A 264 25.94 0.89 5.40
N GLY A 265 25.84 1.96 6.18
CA GLY A 265 26.97 2.50 6.91
C GLY A 265 27.54 1.43 7.84
N LYS A 266 28.77 0.99 7.59
CA LYS A 266 29.46 0.08 8.50
C LYS A 266 29.74 0.81 9.82
N ILE A 267 29.23 0.29 10.93
CA ILE A 267 29.64 0.75 12.25
C ILE A 267 31.11 0.36 12.42
N ILE A 268 32.00 1.34 12.21
CA ILE A 268 33.41 1.19 12.57
C ILE A 268 33.44 1.30 14.10
N LYS A 269 33.51 0.14 14.78
CA LYS A 269 33.91 0.12 16.18
C LYS A 269 35.31 0.69 16.22
N MET A 270 35.44 1.96 16.63
CA MET A 270 36.74 2.50 16.98
C MET A 270 37.33 1.56 18.04
N PRO A 271 38.57 1.08 17.87
CA PRO A 271 39.20 0.33 18.95
C PRO A 271 39.14 1.24 20.18
N VAL A 272 38.50 0.74 21.25
CA VAL A 272 38.81 1.24 22.58
C VAL A 272 40.31 1.06 22.66
N VAL A 273 41.06 2.16 22.71
CA VAL A 273 42.48 2.10 23.02
C VAL A 273 42.52 1.53 24.42
N GLU A 274 42.69 0.21 24.54
CA GLU A 274 43.28 -0.36 25.73
C GLU A 274 44.59 0.39 25.87
N VAL A 275 44.66 1.26 26.88
CA VAL A 275 45.86 2.00 27.20
C VAL A 275 46.87 0.95 27.63
N ALA A 276 47.58 0.38 26.65
CA ALA A 276 48.74 -0.47 26.90
C ALA A 276 49.61 0.27 27.90
N GLU A 277 50.00 -0.39 28.99
CA GLU A 277 50.84 0.21 30.03
C GLU A 277 52.01 0.91 29.36
N THR A 278 51.96 2.24 29.35
CA THR A 278 53.05 3.02 28.77
C THR A 278 54.33 2.70 29.57
N PRO A 279 55.51 2.70 28.94
CA PRO A 279 56.79 2.56 29.67
C PRO A 279 56.88 3.49 30.89
N TYR A 280 56.18 4.62 30.84
CA TYR A 280 56.04 5.58 31.93
C TYR A 280 55.24 5.07 33.14
N LEU A 281 54.15 4.32 32.95
CA LEU A 281 53.38 3.77 34.09
C LEU A 281 54.23 2.75 34.87
N GLN A 282 55.01 1.92 34.17
CA GLN A 282 55.93 0.97 34.81
C GLN A 282 57.05 1.69 35.57
N LEU A 283 57.65 2.73 34.97
CA LEU A 283 58.62 3.58 35.66
C LEU A 283 58.02 4.26 36.90
N ARG A 284 56.77 4.72 36.82
CA ARG A 284 56.07 5.39 37.94
C ARG A 284 55.75 4.42 39.08
N LYS A 285 55.34 3.18 38.78
CA LYS A 285 55.16 2.10 39.76
C LYS A 285 56.46 1.77 40.49
N GLY A 286 57.56 1.62 39.75
CA GLY A 286 58.89 1.40 40.31
C GLY A 286 59.36 2.55 41.19
N TRP A 287 59.18 3.78 40.73
CA TRP A 287 59.49 5.00 41.48
C TRP A 287 58.72 5.09 42.81
N LEU A 288 57.41 4.82 42.80
CA LEU A 288 56.61 4.86 44.03
C LEU A 288 56.99 3.73 45.01
N THR A 289 57.30 2.55 44.49
CA THR A 289 57.77 1.42 45.31
C THR A 289 59.08 1.75 46.00
N ALA A 290 60.02 2.39 45.30
CA ALA A 290 61.30 2.82 45.87
C ALA A 290 61.10 3.87 46.99
N ARG A 291 60.12 4.78 46.87
CA ARG A 291 59.76 5.74 47.93
C ARG A 291 59.30 5.04 49.19
N ILE A 292 58.41 4.07 49.06
CA ILE A 292 57.86 3.33 50.19
C ILE A 292 58.94 2.55 50.93
N ILE A 293 59.84 1.89 50.18
CA ILE A 293 60.97 1.14 50.76
C ILE A 293 61.93 2.07 51.53
N ALA A 294 62.12 3.31 51.06
CA ALA A 294 63.02 4.27 51.68
C ALA A 294 62.49 4.86 53.00
N MET A 295 61.21 4.69 53.32
CA MET A 295 60.62 5.18 54.57
C MET A 295 60.95 4.28 55.77
N PRO A 296 61.03 4.81 57.00
CA PRO A 296 61.13 4.02 58.22
C PRO A 296 60.00 3.00 58.35
N SER A 297 60.24 1.87 59.03
CA SER A 297 59.24 0.79 59.16
C SER A 297 57.92 1.26 59.77
N GLU A 298 57.96 2.20 60.71
CA GLU A 298 56.78 2.81 61.33
C GLU A 298 55.92 3.56 60.30
N ALA A 299 56.54 4.32 59.40
CA ALA A 299 55.86 5.05 58.33
C ALA A 299 55.28 4.09 57.27
N GLN A 300 55.96 2.98 56.97
CA GLN A 300 55.44 1.95 56.08
C GLN A 300 54.21 1.24 56.66
N MET A 301 54.19 0.98 57.97
CA MET A 301 53.01 0.43 58.65
C MET A 301 51.84 1.42 58.63
N LEU A 302 52.11 2.70 58.86
CA LEU A 302 51.09 3.74 58.78
C LEU A 302 50.49 3.82 57.37
N LEU A 303 51.32 3.77 56.32
CA LEU A 303 50.83 3.77 54.93
C LEU A 303 49.92 2.57 54.62
N LYS A 304 50.23 1.39 55.17
CA LYS A 304 49.35 0.22 55.04
C LYS A 304 48.01 0.41 55.76
N ALA A 305 48.03 1.06 56.93
CA ALA A 305 46.83 1.34 57.70
C ALA A 305 45.95 2.45 57.07
N THR A 306 46.57 3.37 56.33
CA THR A 306 45.88 4.50 55.68
C THR A 306 45.84 4.35 54.15
N TRP A 307 45.90 3.13 53.64
CA TRP A 307 45.86 2.88 52.20
C TRP A 307 44.52 3.40 51.62
N PRO A 308 44.50 4.12 50.48
CA PRO A 308 43.25 4.68 49.95
C PRO A 308 42.20 3.60 49.64
N ASP A 309 40.94 3.85 50.03
CA ASP A 309 39.84 2.92 49.79
C ASP A 309 39.63 2.66 48.29
N GLY A 310 39.53 1.39 47.91
CA GLY A 310 39.31 0.98 46.52
C GLY A 310 40.56 1.05 45.62
N VAL A 311 41.73 1.41 46.14
CA VAL A 311 42.98 1.40 45.39
C VAL A 311 43.68 0.03 45.52
N PRO A 312 44.00 -0.68 44.42
CA PRO A 312 44.67 -1.97 44.46
C PRO A 312 46.15 -1.82 44.84
N LYS A 313 46.89 -2.94 44.94
CA LYS A 313 48.35 -2.88 45.14
C LYS A 313 49.02 -2.16 43.96
N ILE A 314 50.19 -1.55 44.19
CA ILE A 314 50.90 -0.70 43.21
C ILE A 314 51.09 -1.38 41.84
N SER A 315 51.36 -2.70 41.82
CA SER A 315 51.55 -3.45 40.56
C SER A 315 50.33 -3.40 39.64
N GLU A 316 49.13 -3.16 40.18
CA GLU A 316 47.85 -3.16 39.48
C GLU A 316 47.25 -1.75 39.31
N CYS A 317 47.90 -0.71 39.84
CA CYS A 317 47.38 0.65 39.80
C CYS A 317 47.45 1.30 38.41
N THR A 318 46.43 2.10 38.06
CA THR A 318 46.48 3.10 37.00
C THR A 318 47.19 4.39 37.45
N ASN A 319 47.46 5.34 36.55
CA ASN A 319 48.08 6.62 36.94
C ASN A 319 47.25 7.38 37.98
N ASP A 320 45.93 7.47 37.80
CA ASP A 320 45.04 8.18 38.73
C ASP A 320 44.99 7.52 40.11
N GLN A 321 45.11 6.19 40.15
CA GLN A 321 45.22 5.44 41.41
C GLN A 321 46.58 5.66 42.08
N LEU A 322 47.67 5.75 41.31
CA LEU A 322 48.99 6.10 41.85
C LEU A 322 49.01 7.52 42.42
N ASP A 323 48.30 8.47 41.81
CA ASP A 323 48.17 9.84 42.35
C ASP A 323 47.52 9.86 43.74
N GLN A 324 46.49 9.04 43.97
CA GLN A 324 45.87 8.89 45.29
C GLN A 324 46.84 8.31 46.33
N VAL A 325 47.65 7.31 45.94
CA VAL A 325 48.69 6.77 46.83
C VAL A 325 49.77 7.81 47.10
N ILE A 326 50.15 8.63 46.12
CA ILE A 326 51.14 9.70 46.27
C ILE A 326 50.69 10.75 47.29
N GLU A 327 49.42 11.14 47.30
CA GLU A 327 48.89 12.13 48.25
C GLU A 327 48.98 11.64 49.70
N VAL A 328 48.58 10.39 49.95
CA VAL A 328 48.70 9.76 51.27
C VAL A 328 50.17 9.62 51.65
N LEU A 329 51.00 9.14 50.73
CA LEU A 329 52.43 8.96 50.94
C LEU A 329 53.13 10.27 51.31
N GLN A 330 52.83 11.38 50.61
CA GLN A 330 53.40 12.70 50.91
C GLN A 330 53.03 13.20 52.30
N SER A 331 51.81 12.92 52.75
CA SER A 331 51.36 13.29 54.09
C SER A 331 52.13 12.52 55.18
N ILE A 332 52.40 11.23 54.93
CA ILE A 332 53.18 10.38 55.83
C ILE A 332 54.67 10.78 55.82
N GLU A 333 55.25 11.01 54.65
CA GLU A 333 56.64 11.48 54.52
C GLU A 333 56.85 12.80 55.28
N ALA A 334 55.89 13.73 55.20
CA ALA A 334 55.93 14.98 55.95
C ALA A 334 55.85 14.76 57.47
N MET A 335 55.00 13.84 57.93
CA MET A 335 54.85 13.49 59.36
C MET A 335 56.12 12.88 59.95
N HIS A 336 56.82 12.04 59.16
CA HIS A 336 58.04 11.35 59.59
C HIS A 336 59.34 12.06 59.17
N ASN A 337 59.24 13.28 58.61
CA ASN A 337 60.37 14.07 58.11
C ASN A 337 61.28 13.30 57.12
N VAL A 338 60.68 12.44 56.29
CA VAL A 338 61.38 11.66 55.26
C VAL A 338 61.53 12.49 54.00
N GLN A 339 62.75 12.58 53.46
CA GLN A 339 63.02 13.30 52.20
C GLN A 339 63.29 12.32 51.07
N PHE A 340 62.55 12.46 49.96
CA PHE A 340 62.78 11.72 48.73
C PHE A 340 63.04 12.67 47.56
N PHE A 341 64.19 12.53 46.91
CA PHE A 341 64.72 13.54 45.98
C PHE A 341 64.45 13.28 44.50
N MET A 342 63.98 12.09 44.12
CA MET A 342 63.67 11.80 42.72
C MET A 342 62.28 12.35 42.37
N PRO A 343 62.15 13.23 41.37
CA PRO A 343 60.85 13.73 40.93
C PRO A 343 60.04 12.61 40.27
N ASP A 344 58.71 12.76 40.27
CA ASP A 344 57.81 11.84 39.57
C ASP A 344 58.25 11.71 38.08
N PRO A 345 58.50 10.48 37.59
CA PRO A 345 59.01 10.26 36.23
C PRO A 345 58.04 10.69 35.13
N THR A 346 56.77 10.97 35.47
CA THR A 346 55.78 11.54 34.53
C THR A 346 55.82 13.06 34.47
N LYS A 347 56.55 13.74 35.36
CA LYS A 347 56.67 15.20 35.38
C LYS A 347 57.95 15.64 34.66
N PRO A 348 57.89 16.67 33.79
CA PRO A 348 59.08 17.18 33.12
C PRO A 348 60.10 17.71 34.15
N PRO A 349 61.42 17.58 33.89
CA PRO A 349 62.45 18.08 34.80
C PRO A 349 62.31 19.61 34.96
N LYS A 350 62.39 20.10 36.21
CA LYS A 350 62.33 21.54 36.48
C LYS A 350 63.51 22.26 35.80
N PRO A 351 63.30 23.36 35.05
CA PRO A 351 64.38 24.08 34.40
C PRO A 351 65.36 24.65 35.45
N ARG A 352 66.67 24.47 35.19
CA ARG A 352 67.76 24.97 36.05
C ARG A 352 67.73 26.51 36.02
N LYS A 353 67.46 27.17 37.15
CA LYS A 353 67.48 28.64 37.24
C LYS A 353 68.91 29.15 36.98
N THR A 354 69.14 29.80 35.84
CA THR A 354 70.38 30.56 35.60
C THR A 354 70.29 31.89 36.34
N ALA A 355 71.30 32.21 37.15
CA ALA A 355 71.37 33.49 37.86
C ALA A 355 71.60 34.64 36.86
N LYS A 356 70.75 35.67 36.89
CA LYS A 356 70.95 36.90 36.10
C LYS A 356 72.08 37.74 36.71
N PRO A 357 73.02 38.31 35.92
CA PRO A 357 73.99 39.25 36.43
C PRO A 357 73.32 40.57 36.86
N LYS A 358 73.81 41.16 37.97
CA LYS A 358 73.37 42.46 38.50
C LYS A 358 73.77 43.61 37.55
N VAL A 359 72.81 44.47 37.23
CA VAL A 359 73.06 45.76 36.55
C VAL A 359 73.43 46.79 37.61
N ILE A 360 74.62 47.39 37.51
CA ILE A 360 75.03 48.57 38.28
C ILE A 360 74.64 49.80 37.44
N LYS A 361 74.00 50.79 38.07
CA LYS A 361 73.54 52.04 37.45
C LYS A 361 74.67 52.95 37.01
#